data_AF-A0A962BP55-F1
#
_entry.id   AF-A0A962BP55-F1
#
_cell.length_a   1.000
_cell.length_b   1.000
_cell.length_c   1.000
_cell.angle_alpha   90.00
_cell.angle_beta   90.00
_cell.angle_gamma   90.00
#
_symmetry.space_group_name_H-M   'P 1'
#
loop_
_entity.id
_entity.type
_entity.pdbx_description
1 polymer ?
#
loop_
_entity_poly.entity_id
_entity_poly.type
_entity_poly.pdbx_seq_one_letter_code
_entity_poly.pdbx_strand_id
1 'polypeptide(L)'
;MPSKPERSHTVQLVPEASVPDRDRHHPETVVRKLLAMHRRIDDRIAILLKPDTALSAGTCGTVVRSCMDDFQFIHREEARHIFPGLQAQTLQAVGGSQRLSGRMQMATLSRRLMALFEDMLENGGVPARTNLVLARSVLKKALLIRHRHFYQPMLSASTAKARARNADAG
;
A
#
# COMPACT_ATOMS: atom_id res chain seq x y z
N MET A 1 -64.16 -37.18 4.42
CA MET A 1 -62.90 -37.63 5.07
C MET A 1 -61.73 -36.96 4.33
N PRO A 2 -60.79 -36.34 5.06
CA PRO A 2 -59.74 -35.51 4.48
C PRO A 2 -58.54 -36.34 4.00
N SER A 3 -58.08 -36.06 2.78
CA SER A 3 -56.84 -36.60 2.22
C SER A 3 -55.62 -35.92 2.84
N LYS A 4 -54.60 -36.73 3.12
CA LYS A 4 -53.37 -36.44 3.86
C LYS A 4 -52.57 -35.24 3.30
N PRO A 5 -51.84 -34.51 4.16
CA PRO A 5 -50.94 -33.44 3.72
C PRO A 5 -49.69 -34.00 3.03
N GLU A 6 -49.40 -33.48 1.84
CA GLU A 6 -48.16 -33.67 1.08
C GLU A 6 -46.97 -33.11 1.85
N ARG A 7 -45.94 -33.93 2.02
CA ARG A 7 -44.65 -33.54 2.64
C ARG A 7 -43.94 -32.57 1.70
N SER A 8 -44.01 -31.27 2.01
CA SER A 8 -43.07 -30.29 1.47
C SER A 8 -41.68 -30.61 2.02
N HIS A 9 -40.79 -31.05 1.13
CA HIS A 9 -39.36 -31.19 1.39
C HIS A 9 -38.76 -29.80 1.64
N THR A 10 -38.60 -29.44 2.91
CA THR A 10 -37.81 -28.28 3.29
C THR A 10 -36.34 -28.64 3.06
N VAL A 11 -35.73 -28.12 2.00
CA VAL A 11 -34.27 -28.05 1.89
C VAL A 11 -33.81 -27.11 3.00
N GLN A 12 -33.39 -27.66 4.13
CA GLN A 12 -32.59 -26.91 5.09
C GLN A 12 -31.25 -26.63 4.40
N LEU A 13 -31.11 -25.42 3.87
CA LEU A 13 -29.81 -24.83 3.59
C LEU A 13 -29.05 -24.86 4.91
N VAL A 14 -28.05 -25.74 4.97
CA VAL A 14 -27.04 -25.75 6.03
C VAL A 14 -26.54 -24.30 6.11
N PRO A 15 -26.63 -23.62 7.27
CA PRO A 15 -25.98 -22.34 7.42
C PRO A 15 -24.52 -22.58 7.12
N GLU A 16 -24.02 -21.93 6.05
CA GLU A 16 -22.60 -21.93 5.70
C GLU A 16 -21.86 -21.72 7.01
N ALA A 17 -21.16 -22.79 7.42
CA ALA A 17 -20.37 -22.78 8.62
C ALA A 17 -19.56 -21.50 8.58
N SER A 18 -19.82 -20.65 9.57
CA SER A 18 -19.13 -19.40 9.83
C SER A 18 -17.63 -19.67 9.76
N VAL A 19 -17.05 -19.47 8.58
CA VAL A 19 -15.61 -19.44 8.41
C VAL A 19 -15.19 -18.27 9.28
N PRO A 20 -14.42 -18.50 10.36
CA PRO A 20 -13.94 -17.40 11.14
C PRO A 20 -13.03 -16.61 10.22
N ASP A 21 -13.52 -15.44 9.79
CA ASP A 21 -12.85 -14.41 9.00
C ASP A 21 -11.74 -13.77 9.86
N ARG A 22 -10.88 -14.61 10.44
CA ARG A 22 -9.79 -14.27 11.37
C ARG A 22 -8.61 -13.61 10.67
N ASP A 23 -8.63 -13.62 9.33
CA ASP A 23 -7.63 -12.98 8.48
C ASP A 23 -8.25 -11.87 7.60
N ARG A 24 -9.28 -11.15 8.08
CA ARG A 24 -9.51 -9.80 7.56
C ARG A 24 -8.23 -9.02 7.80
N HIS A 25 -7.40 -8.86 6.78
CA HIS A 25 -6.24 -8.00 6.81
C HIS A 25 -6.70 -6.63 7.28
N HIS A 26 -6.48 -6.34 8.57
CA HIS A 26 -6.78 -5.04 9.11
C HIS A 26 -6.02 -4.04 8.23
N PRO A 27 -6.69 -3.01 7.68
CA PRO A 27 -6.04 -2.13 6.73
C PRO A 27 -4.77 -1.47 7.30
N GLU A 28 -4.69 -1.35 8.62
CA GLU A 28 -3.51 -0.98 9.39
C GLU A 28 -2.31 -1.95 9.22
N THR A 29 -2.53 -3.26 9.24
CA THR A 29 -1.47 -4.27 9.02
C THR A 29 -0.89 -4.13 7.61
N VAL A 30 -1.74 -3.91 6.61
CA VAL A 30 -1.31 -3.63 5.23
C VAL A 30 -0.49 -2.34 5.20
N VAL A 31 -0.98 -1.24 5.77
CA VAL A 31 -0.26 0.04 5.83
C VAL A 31 1.12 -0.12 6.49
N ARG A 32 1.23 -0.83 7.63
CA ARG A 32 2.51 -1.06 8.31
C ARG A 32 3.48 -1.84 7.43
N LYS A 33 3.01 -2.88 6.72
CA LYS A 33 3.82 -3.65 5.75
C LYS A 33 4.32 -2.76 4.61
N LEU A 34 3.46 -1.91 4.05
CA LEU A 34 3.83 -0.97 2.98
C LEU A 34 4.85 0.07 3.45
N LEU A 35 4.72 0.58 4.68
CA LEU A 35 5.70 1.49 5.28
C LEU A 35 7.07 0.82 5.46
N ALA A 36 7.10 -0.44 5.89
CA ALA A 36 8.34 -1.20 6.01
C ALA A 36 9.02 -1.39 4.64
N MET A 37 8.24 -1.66 3.58
CA MET A 37 8.77 -1.78 2.23
C MET A 37 9.31 -0.44 1.70
N HIS A 38 8.62 0.68 1.95
CA HIS A 38 9.16 2.00 1.61
C HIS A 38 10.50 2.28 2.31
N ARG A 39 10.63 1.92 3.59
CA ARG A 39 11.90 2.05 4.32
C ARG A 39 12.99 1.18 3.69
N ARG A 40 12.69 -0.07 3.36
CA ARG A 40 13.62 -0.97 2.67
C ARG A 40 14.14 -0.39 1.35
N ILE A 41 13.29 0.29 0.57
CA ILE A 41 13.71 0.98 -0.65
C ILE A 41 14.64 2.16 -0.32
N ASP A 42 14.30 3.01 0.67
CA ASP A 42 15.16 4.14 1.07
C ASP A 42 16.54 3.66 1.56
N ASP A 43 16.57 2.59 2.35
CA ASP A 43 17.80 1.99 2.88
C ASP A 43 18.68 1.44 1.74
N ARG A 44 18.08 0.76 0.76
CA ARG A 44 18.79 0.27 -0.43
C ARG A 44 19.38 1.41 -1.25
N ILE A 45 18.62 2.47 -1.51
CA ILE A 45 19.13 3.66 -2.20
C ILE A 45 20.26 4.32 -1.38
N ALA A 46 20.12 4.37 -0.05
CA ALA A 46 21.15 4.92 0.83
C ALA A 46 22.46 4.12 0.78
N ILE A 47 22.37 2.78 0.68
CA ILE A 47 23.55 1.92 0.46
C ILE A 47 24.22 2.27 -0.87
N LEU A 48 23.47 2.41 -1.96
CA LEU A 48 24.03 2.79 -3.27
C LEU A 48 24.65 4.19 -3.28
N LEU A 49 24.23 5.09 -2.37
CA LEU A 49 24.77 6.45 -2.25
C LEU A 49 26.05 6.56 -1.41
N LYS A 50 26.42 5.51 -0.66
CA LYS A 50 27.62 5.53 0.19
C LYS A 50 28.87 5.57 -0.70
N PRO A 51 29.78 6.53 -0.49
CA PRO A 51 30.95 6.76 -1.37
C PRO A 51 31.90 5.57 -1.44
N ASP A 52 31.99 4.77 -0.37
CA ASP A 52 32.94 3.66 -0.25
C ASP A 52 32.38 2.31 -0.72
N THR A 53 31.14 2.29 -1.23
CA THR A 53 30.53 1.03 -1.69
C THR A 53 31.05 0.69 -3.08
N ALA A 54 32.14 -0.09 -3.13
CA ALA A 54 32.62 -0.70 -4.35
C ALA A 54 31.66 -1.80 -4.80
N LEU A 55 30.51 -1.42 -5.36
CA LEU A 55 29.55 -2.34 -5.95
C LEU A 55 29.81 -2.48 -7.45
N SER A 56 29.82 -3.72 -7.92
CA SER A 56 29.82 -3.97 -9.36
C SER A 56 28.52 -3.46 -9.99
N ALA A 57 28.58 -3.14 -11.28
CA ALA A 57 27.42 -2.79 -12.08
C ALA A 57 26.28 -3.81 -11.96
N GLY A 58 26.62 -5.11 -11.92
CA GLY A 58 25.67 -6.20 -11.72
C GLY A 58 24.96 -6.17 -10.36
N THR A 59 25.69 -5.87 -9.28
CA THR A 59 25.10 -5.73 -7.94
C THR A 59 24.22 -4.50 -7.85
N CYS A 60 24.67 -3.35 -8.36
CA CYS A 60 23.87 -2.13 -8.41
C CYS A 60 22.56 -2.33 -9.19
N GLY A 61 22.63 -2.91 -10.40
CA GLY A 61 21.43 -3.21 -11.19
C GLY A 61 20.48 -4.18 -10.49
N THR A 62 21.00 -5.14 -9.71
CA THR A 62 20.17 -6.05 -8.90
C THR A 62 19.45 -5.32 -7.77
N VAL A 63 20.13 -4.41 -7.08
CA VAL A 63 19.52 -3.57 -6.04
C VAL A 63 18.43 -2.67 -6.63
N VAL A 64 18.71 -2.02 -7.77
CA VAL A 64 17.74 -1.15 -8.46
C VAL A 64 16.50 -1.93 -8.91
N ARG A 65 16.66 -3.12 -9.51
CA ARG A 65 15.53 -4.00 -9.84
C ARG A 65 14.70 -4.38 -8.62
N SER A 66 15.35 -4.77 -7.52
CA SER A 66 14.63 -5.12 -6.30
C SER A 66 13.86 -3.93 -5.69
N CYS A 67 14.38 -2.70 -5.84
CA CYS A 67 13.65 -1.49 -5.50
C CYS A 67 12.41 -1.27 -6.39
N MET A 68 12.52 -1.52 -7.70
CA MET A 68 11.38 -1.46 -8.63
C MET A 68 10.30 -2.47 -8.27
N ASP A 69 10.67 -3.74 -8.05
CA ASP A 69 9.74 -4.82 -7.70
C ASP A 69 8.98 -4.49 -6.41
N ASP A 70 9.70 -4.01 -5.39
CA ASP A 70 9.10 -3.58 -4.13
C ASP A 70 8.13 -2.41 -4.33
N PHE A 71 8.51 -1.44 -5.16
CA PHE A 71 7.66 -0.28 -5.42
C PHE A 71 6.40 -0.66 -6.21
N GLN A 72 6.52 -1.54 -7.20
CA GLN A 72 5.38 -2.08 -7.94
C GLN A 72 4.46 -2.91 -7.03
N PHE A 73 5.02 -3.70 -6.12
CA PHE A 73 4.24 -4.41 -5.11
C PHE A 73 3.45 -3.44 -4.24
N ILE A 74 4.09 -2.38 -3.73
CA ILE A 74 3.40 -1.34 -2.95
C ILE A 74 2.20 -0.78 -3.74
N HIS A 75 2.41 -0.42 -5.00
CA HIS A 75 1.35 0.10 -5.85
C HIS A 75 0.16 -0.87 -6.03
N ARG A 76 0.44 -2.16 -6.22
CA ARG A 76 -0.61 -3.18 -6.35
C ARG A 76 -1.41 -3.33 -5.05
N GLU A 77 -0.74 -3.37 -3.91
CA GLU A 77 -1.40 -3.46 -2.61
C GLU A 77 -2.19 -2.20 -2.25
N GLU A 78 -1.66 -1.02 -2.56
CA GLU A 78 -2.39 0.24 -2.40
C GLU A 78 -3.68 0.24 -3.24
N ALA A 79 -3.59 -0.19 -4.50
CA ALA A 79 -4.75 -0.29 -5.39
C ALA A 79 -5.78 -1.31 -4.92
N ARG A 80 -5.34 -2.42 -4.30
CA ARG A 80 -6.22 -3.49 -3.85
C ARG A 80 -6.88 -3.21 -2.50
N HIS A 81 -6.15 -2.60 -1.56
CA HIS A 81 -6.57 -2.53 -0.15
C HIS A 81 -6.79 -1.11 0.38
N ILE A 82 -6.16 -0.10 -0.22
CA ILE A 82 -6.16 1.27 0.30
C ILE A 82 -7.14 2.14 -0.48
N PHE A 83 -6.99 2.18 -1.82
CA PHE A 83 -7.79 3.07 -2.66
C PHE A 83 -9.30 2.75 -2.72
N PRO A 84 -9.75 1.48 -2.72
CA PRO A 84 -11.18 1.17 -2.69
C PRO A 84 -11.87 1.66 -1.41
N GLY A 85 -11.23 1.47 -0.25
CA GLY A 85 -11.75 1.94 1.04
C GLY A 85 -11.82 3.47 1.12
N LEU A 86 -10.92 4.16 0.43
CA LEU A 86 -10.95 5.62 0.31
C LEU A 86 -12.08 6.09 -0.61
N GLN A 87 -12.36 5.44 -1.74
CA GLN A 87 -13.47 5.84 -2.64
C GLN A 87 -14.82 5.82 -1.92
N ALA A 88 -15.08 4.80 -1.09
CA ALA A 88 -16.29 4.73 -0.28
C ALA A 88 -16.40 5.88 0.73
N GLN A 89 -15.29 6.28 1.36
CA GLN A 89 -15.25 7.40 2.31
C GLN A 89 -15.21 8.79 1.65
N THR A 90 -14.82 8.88 0.37
CA THR A 90 -14.68 10.15 -0.36
C THR A 90 -16.00 10.59 -0.99
N LEU A 91 -16.91 9.66 -1.26
CA LEU A 91 -18.30 9.99 -1.66
C LEU A 91 -19.12 10.62 -0.53
N GLN A 92 -18.71 10.45 0.73
CA GLN A 92 -19.49 10.90 1.89
C GLN A 92 -18.98 12.20 2.55
N ALA A 93 -17.81 12.74 2.15
CA ALA A 93 -17.24 13.92 2.82
C ALA A 93 -16.67 14.95 1.83
N VAL A 94 -16.95 16.23 2.11
CA VAL A 94 -16.63 17.46 1.35
C VAL A 94 -15.10 17.70 1.10
N GLY A 95 -14.23 16.72 1.37
CA GLY A 95 -12.78 16.77 1.17
C GLY A 95 -12.25 16.19 -0.15
N GLY A 96 -13.12 16.00 -1.15
CA GLY A 96 -12.78 15.33 -2.42
C GLY A 96 -11.60 15.95 -3.18
N SER A 97 -11.50 17.28 -3.23
CA SER A 97 -10.50 17.99 -4.04
C SER A 97 -9.06 17.79 -3.55
N GLN A 98 -8.81 17.75 -2.24
CA GLN A 98 -7.45 17.56 -1.71
C GLN A 98 -6.94 16.13 -1.91
N ARG A 99 -7.83 15.13 -1.81
CA ARG A 99 -7.47 13.72 -2.04
C ARG A 99 -7.24 13.43 -3.51
N LEU A 100 -8.03 14.04 -4.41
CA LEU A 100 -7.80 13.99 -5.86
C LEU A 100 -6.44 14.60 -6.23
N SER A 101 -6.12 15.78 -5.67
CA SER A 101 -4.81 16.41 -5.84
C SER A 101 -3.67 15.50 -5.34
N GLY A 102 -3.81 14.91 -4.15
CA GLY A 102 -2.85 13.94 -3.62
C GLY A 102 -2.67 12.71 -4.52
N ARG A 103 -3.75 12.14 -5.06
CA ARG A 103 -3.69 11.00 -6.00
C ARG A 103 -2.95 11.34 -7.29
N MET A 104 -3.23 12.51 -7.87
CA MET A 104 -2.53 12.97 -9.08
C MET A 104 -1.05 13.21 -8.83
N GLN A 105 -0.70 13.89 -7.73
CA GLN A 105 0.69 14.08 -7.32
C GLN A 105 1.40 12.75 -7.12
N MET A 106 0.75 11.78 -6.48
CA MET A 106 1.30 10.44 -6.30
C MET A 106 1.56 9.72 -7.62
N ALA A 107 0.59 9.71 -8.53
CA ALA A 107 0.77 9.06 -9.83
C ALA A 107 1.96 9.66 -10.59
N THR A 108 2.12 10.99 -10.55
CA THR A 108 3.26 11.68 -11.16
C THR A 108 4.59 11.34 -10.50
N LEU A 109 4.66 11.36 -9.17
CA LEU A 109 5.89 11.02 -8.43
C LEU A 109 6.27 9.56 -8.62
N SER A 110 5.30 8.65 -8.64
CA SER A 110 5.51 7.23 -8.87
C SER A 110 6.04 6.94 -10.27
N ARG A 111 5.45 7.55 -11.32
CA ARG A 111 5.99 7.44 -12.67
C ARG A 111 7.41 7.99 -12.77
N ARG A 112 7.67 9.15 -12.15
CA ARG A 112 9.00 9.74 -12.13
C ARG A 112 10.02 8.84 -11.42
N LEU A 113 9.64 8.20 -10.32
CA LEU A 113 10.53 7.29 -9.60
C LEU A 113 10.86 6.05 -10.42
N MET A 114 9.86 5.46 -11.07
CA MET A 114 10.05 4.31 -11.95
C MET A 114 10.96 4.65 -13.13
N ALA A 115 10.72 5.79 -13.80
CA ALA A 115 11.56 6.25 -14.90
C ALA A 115 13.03 6.46 -14.48
N LEU A 116 13.29 6.94 -13.26
CA LEU A 116 14.65 7.06 -12.75
C LEU A 116 15.31 5.68 -12.57
N PHE A 117 14.57 4.68 -12.08
CA PHE A 117 15.11 3.33 -11.95
C PHE A 117 15.35 2.66 -13.30
N GLU A 118 14.44 2.84 -14.25
CA GLU A 118 14.58 2.36 -15.62
C GLU A 118 15.83 2.96 -16.28
N ASP A 119 16.01 4.29 -16.21
CA ASP A 119 17.21 4.99 -16.70
C ASP A 119 18.50 4.45 -16.04
N MET A 120 18.48 4.20 -14.73
CA MET A 120 19.62 3.59 -14.04
C MET A 120 19.96 2.17 -14.55
N LEU A 121 18.96 1.40 -14.97
CA LEU A 121 19.16 0.05 -15.54
C LEU A 121 19.63 0.10 -16.99
N GLU A 122 19.08 1.02 -17.79
CA GLU A 122 19.45 1.23 -19.19
C GLU A 122 20.92 1.67 -19.33
N ASN A 123 21.42 2.47 -18.39
CA ASN A 123 22.82 2.90 -18.35
C ASN A 123 23.78 1.86 -17.73
N GLY A 124 23.52 0.57 -17.95
CA GLY A 124 24.41 -0.52 -17.53
C GLY A 124 24.39 -0.82 -16.03
N GLY A 125 23.39 -0.33 -15.29
CA GLY A 125 23.21 -0.63 -13.87
C GLY A 125 24.16 0.09 -12.93
N VAL A 126 25.00 1.02 -13.41
CA VAL A 126 25.77 1.93 -12.56
C VAL A 126 25.03 3.26 -12.46
N PRO A 127 24.21 3.46 -11.42
CA PRO A 127 23.36 4.63 -11.35
C PRO A 127 24.20 5.90 -11.14
N ALA A 128 23.92 6.94 -11.93
CA ALA A 128 24.47 8.26 -11.66
C ALA A 128 24.07 8.70 -10.24
N ARG A 129 25.03 9.23 -9.47
CA ARG A 129 24.78 9.69 -8.10
C ARG A 129 23.61 10.68 -8.03
N THR A 130 23.50 11.56 -9.02
CA THR A 130 22.39 12.51 -9.19
C THR A 130 21.04 11.82 -9.30
N ASN A 131 20.95 10.73 -10.07
CA ASN A 131 19.73 9.95 -10.23
C ASN A 131 19.32 9.27 -8.93
N LEU A 132 20.27 8.71 -8.17
CA LEU A 132 20.00 8.13 -6.84
C LEU A 132 19.50 9.18 -5.84
N VAL A 133 20.15 10.35 -5.78
CA VAL A 133 19.71 11.45 -4.91
C VAL A 133 18.30 11.89 -5.28
N LEU A 134 18.02 12.04 -6.58
CA LEU A 134 16.70 12.43 -7.06
C LEU A 134 15.65 11.36 -6.76
N ALA A 135 15.95 10.09 -7.02
CA ALA A 135 15.07 8.96 -6.72
C ALA A 135 14.71 8.91 -5.23
N ARG A 136 15.70 9.10 -4.34
CA ARG A 136 15.47 9.17 -2.90
C ARG A 136 14.56 10.34 -2.50
N SER A 137 14.78 11.51 -3.08
CA SER A 137 13.94 12.71 -2.82
C SER A 137 12.50 12.49 -3.28
N VAL A 138 12.30 11.94 -4.49
CA VAL A 138 10.98 11.60 -5.04
C VAL A 138 10.30 10.55 -4.16
N LEU A 139 10.99 9.50 -3.74
CA LEU A 139 10.46 8.46 -2.85
C LEU A 139 9.96 9.05 -1.52
N LYS A 140 10.76 9.92 -0.88
CA LYS A 140 10.39 10.58 0.38
C LYS A 140 9.16 11.47 0.21
N LYS A 141 9.11 12.26 -0.87
CA LYS A 141 7.95 13.12 -1.16
C LYS A 141 6.69 12.29 -1.42
N ALA A 142 6.83 11.20 -2.17
CA ALA A 142 5.75 10.27 -2.44
C ALA A 142 5.24 9.62 -1.14
N LEU A 143 6.13 9.17 -0.26
CA LEU A 143 5.74 8.61 1.04
C LEU A 143 5.03 9.65 1.93
N LEU A 144 5.51 10.90 1.96
CA LEU A 144 4.88 11.96 2.75
C LEU A 144 3.42 12.20 2.33
N ILE A 145 3.18 12.28 1.02
CA ILE A 145 1.83 12.46 0.48
C ILE A 145 0.97 11.23 0.80
N ARG A 146 1.50 10.01 0.63
CA ARG A 146 0.77 8.78 1.01
C ARG A 146 0.37 8.77 2.46
N HIS A 147 1.32 9.10 3.34
CA HIS A 147 1.09 9.10 4.76
C HIS A 147 -0.02 10.08 5.13
N ARG A 148 0.08 11.33 4.67
CA ARG A 148 -0.88 12.40 4.98
C ARG A 148 -2.28 12.11 4.43
N HIS A 149 -2.37 11.64 3.19
CA HIS A 149 -3.64 11.60 2.48
C HIS A 149 -4.34 10.24 2.51
N PHE A 150 -3.59 9.14 2.73
CA PHE A 150 -4.12 7.79 2.62
C PHE A 150 -3.89 6.96 3.89
N TYR A 151 -2.65 6.88 4.39
CA TYR A 151 -2.33 5.99 5.52
C TYR A 151 -2.82 6.53 6.86
N GLN A 152 -2.56 7.80 7.19
CA GLN A 152 -2.94 8.39 8.47
C GLN A 152 -4.44 8.30 8.76
N PRO A 153 -5.35 8.61 7.80
CA PRO A 153 -6.79 8.39 8.00
C PRO A 153 -7.17 6.95 8.36
N MET A 154 -6.49 5.98 7.76
CA MET A 154 -6.76 4.55 7.99
C MET A 154 -6.25 4.08 9.35
N LEU A 155 -5.10 4.60 9.79
CA LEU A 155 -4.53 4.32 11.11
C LEU A 155 -5.37 4.97 12.23
N SER A 156 -5.87 6.20 12.04
CA SER A 156 -6.68 6.90 13.04
C SER A 156 -8.06 6.30 13.27
N ALA A 157 -8.67 5.69 12.24
CA ALA A 157 -9.97 5.04 12.38
C ALA A 157 -9.90 3.76 13.24
N SER A 158 -8.76 3.06 13.23
CA SER A 158 -8.51 1.85 14.02
C SER A 158 -8.37 2.17 15.52
N THR A 159 -7.60 3.22 15.84
CA THR A 159 -7.40 3.66 17.23
C THR A 159 -8.66 4.24 17.85
N ALA A 160 -9.48 4.97 17.08
CA ALA A 160 -10.77 5.47 17.55
C ALA A 160 -11.74 4.33 17.91
N LYS A 161 -11.82 3.27 17.09
CA LYS A 161 -12.65 2.08 17.39
C LYS A 161 -12.15 1.31 18.62
N ALA A 162 -10.84 1.20 18.80
CA ALA A 162 -10.27 0.56 20.00
C ALA A 162 -10.56 1.37 21.27
N ARG A 163 -10.45 2.71 21.21
CA ARG A 163 -10.80 3.59 22.33
C ARG A 163 -12.29 3.51 22.68
N ALA A 164 -13.18 3.52 21.69
CA ALA A 164 -14.63 3.38 21.92
C ALA A 164 -14.96 2.06 22.64
N ARG A 165 -14.41 0.93 22.17
CA ARG A 165 -14.60 -0.38 22.83
C ARG A 165 -14.11 -0.42 24.27
N ASN A 166 -13.02 0.28 24.60
CA ASN A 166 -12.50 0.34 25.97
C ASN A 166 -13.30 1.31 26.86
N ALA A 167 -13.91 2.35 26.27
CA ALA A 167 -14.79 3.27 26.99
C ALA A 167 -16.16 2.64 27.29
N ASP A 168 -16.64 1.73 26.45
CA ASP A 168 -17.90 1.00 26.66
C ASP A 168 -17.74 -0.19 27.63
N ALA A 169 -16.51 -0.54 28.01
CA ALA A 169 -16.20 -1.68 28.89
C ALA A 169 -15.89 -1.28 30.34
N GLY A 170 -15.99 0.02 30.69
CA GLY A 170 -15.80 0.55 32.05
C GLY A 170 -17.00 1.36 32.49
#